data_AF-Q840L8-F1
#
_entry.id   AF-Q840L8-F1
#
_cell.length_a   1.000
_cell.length_b   1.000
_cell.length_c   1.000
_cell.angle_alpha   90.00
_cell.angle_beta   90.00
_cell.angle_gamma   90.00
#
_symmetry.space_group_name_H-M   'P 1'
#
loop_
_entity.id
_entity.type
_entity.pdbx_description
1 polymer ?
#
loop_
_entity_poly.entity_id
_entity_poly.type
_entity_poly.pdbx_seq_one_letter_code
_entity_poly.pdbx_strand_id
1 'polypeptide(L)' 'LARVGRYKVNKKLGLHAGEPITSSTLTEEDVVATIEYLVRLHHARTDGQPAVMTVPGGIEVPVETDD' A
#
# COMPACT_ATOMS: atom_id res chain seq x y z
N LEU A 1 -7.16 -11.05 7.96
CA LEU A 1 -5.98 -11.39 7.15
C LEU A 1 -5.21 -12.52 7.82
N ALA A 2 -4.99 -13.63 7.10
CA ALA A 2 -3.99 -14.62 7.51
C ALA A 2 -2.58 -14.06 7.26
N ARG A 3 -1.53 -14.76 7.73
CA ARG A 3 -0.13 -14.33 7.64
C ARG A 3 0.29 -13.88 6.24
N VAL A 4 -0.04 -14.65 5.20
CA VAL A 4 0.28 -14.31 3.81
C VAL A 4 -0.50 -13.07 3.33
N GLY A 5 -1.76 -12.93 3.76
CA GLY A 5 -2.59 -11.77 3.41
C GLY A 5 -1.99 -10.48 3.96
N ARG A 6 -1.64 -10.45 5.26
CA ARG A 6 -1.00 -9.27 5.86
C ARG A 6 0.38 -8.99 5.26
N TYR A 7 1.17 -10.03 4.97
CA TYR A 7 2.45 -9.87 4.26
C TYR A 7 2.29 -9.17 2.91
N LYS A 8 1.29 -9.59 2.11
CA LYS A 8 1.04 -8.99 0.80
C LYS A 8 0.62 -7.52 0.90
N VAL A 9 -0.27 -7.19 1.86
CA VAL A 9 -0.69 -5.81 2.11
C VAL A 9 0.51 -4.95 2.51
N ASN A 10 1.27 -5.39 3.52
CA ASN A 10 2.49 -4.69 3.98
C ASN A 10 3.47 -4.47 2.84
N LYS A 11 3.72 -5.49 2.00
CA LYS A 11 4.64 -5.39 0.86
C LYS A 11 4.14 -4.44 -0.22
N LYS A 12 2.87 -4.52 -0.61
CA LYS A 12 2.30 -3.71 -1.69
C LYS A 12 2.17 -2.24 -1.31
N LEU A 13 1.85 -1.97 -0.04
CA LEU A 13 1.65 -0.62 0.48
C LEU A 13 2.89 -0.06 1.20
N GLY A 14 3.99 -0.81 1.29
CA GLY A 14 5.20 -0.37 2.01
C GLY A 14 5.03 -0.20 3.53
N LEU A 15 3.97 -0.78 4.12
CA LEU A 15 3.65 -0.65 5.55
C LEU A 15 4.46 -1.65 6.39
N HIS A 16 4.87 -1.23 7.59
CA HIS A 16 5.49 -2.10 8.61
C HIS A 16 6.65 -2.95 8.08
N ALA A 17 7.48 -2.39 7.20
CA ALA A 17 8.60 -3.10 6.60
C ALA A 17 9.58 -3.58 7.68
N GLY A 18 9.80 -4.89 7.77
CA GLY A 18 10.70 -5.49 8.76
C GLY A 18 10.07 -5.72 10.14
N GLU A 19 8.82 -5.34 10.36
CA GLU A 19 8.11 -5.62 11.60
C GLU A 19 7.46 -7.02 11.58
N PRO A 20 7.38 -7.71 12.74
CA PRO A 20 6.64 -8.96 12.84
C PRO A 20 5.16 -8.78 12.48
N ILE A 21 4.59 -9.74 11.75
CA ILE A 21 3.15 -9.77 11.48
C ILE A 21 2.42 -10.19 12.75
N THR A 22 1.77 -9.24 13.40
CA THR A 22 1.04 -9.43 14.66
C THR A 22 -0.47 -9.33 14.50
N SER A 23 -0.96 -8.54 13.54
CA SER A 23 -2.40 -8.34 13.32
C SER A 23 -3.00 -9.33 12.33
N SER A 24 -4.19 -9.84 12.67
CA SER A 24 -5.03 -10.66 11.80
C SER A 24 -6.25 -9.89 11.26
N THR A 25 -6.40 -8.61 11.54
CA THR A 25 -7.48 -7.74 11.05
C THR A 25 -6.91 -6.56 10.28
N LEU A 26 -7.74 -5.92 9.45
CA LEU A 26 -7.39 -4.64 8.84
C LEU A 26 -7.27 -3.58 9.93
N THR A 27 -6.23 -2.76 9.84
CA THR A 27 -6.09 -1.54 10.65
C THR A 27 -6.62 -0.35 9.85
N GLU A 28 -6.85 0.78 10.54
CA GLU A 28 -7.23 2.03 9.87
C GLU A 28 -6.15 2.46 8.86
N GLU A 29 -4.87 2.30 9.21
CA GLU A 29 -3.73 2.57 8.34
C GLU A 29 -3.79 1.76 7.03
N ASP A 30 -4.12 0.46 7.11
CA ASP A 30 -4.28 -0.37 5.90
C ASP A 30 -5.34 0.23 4.97
N VAL A 31 -6.47 0.68 5.53
CA VAL A 31 -7.60 1.21 4.77
C VAL A 31 -7.25 2.55 4.14
N VAL A 32 -6.67 3.47 4.90
CA VAL A 32 -6.27 4.80 4.41
C VAL A 32 -5.24 4.66 3.29
N ALA A 33 -4.17 3.89 3.50
CA ALA A 33 -3.14 3.67 2.49
C ALA A 33 -3.69 2.98 1.22
N THR A 34 -4.65 2.06 1.37
CA THR A 34 -5.30 1.42 0.22
C THR A 34 -6.12 2.41 -0.59
N ILE A 35 -6.91 3.27 0.07
CA ILE A 35 -7.71 4.30 -0.63
C ILE A 35 -6.78 5.28 -1.35
N GLU A 36 -5.72 5.73 -0.69
CA GLU A 36 -4.69 6.60 -1.27
C GLU A 36 -4.04 5.97 -2.51
N TYR A 37 -3.69 4.68 -2.43
CA TYR A 37 -3.13 3.90 -3.54
C TYR A 37 -4.09 3.92 -4.73
N LEU A 38 -5.35 3.57 -4.52
CA LEU A 38 -6.35 3.44 -5.58
C LEU A 38 -6.64 4.79 -6.25
N VAL A 39 -6.73 5.87 -5.48
CA VAL A 39 -6.93 7.22 -6.01
C VAL A 39 -5.75 7.63 -6.89
N ARG A 40 -4.51 7.45 -6.41
CA ARG A 40 -3.32 7.74 -7.22
C ARG A 40 -3.23 6.88 -8.47
N LEU A 41 -3.56 5.59 -8.37
CA LEU A 41 -3.56 4.68 -9.51
C LEU A 41 -4.59 5.15 -10.57
N HIS A 42 -5.75 5.59 -10.12
CA HIS A 42 -6.79 6.13 -11.00
C HIS A 42 -6.34 7.41 -11.71
N HIS A 43 -5.70 8.34 -10.99
CA HIS A 43 -5.12 9.55 -11.57
C HIS A 43 -3.99 9.23 -12.56
N ALA A 44 -3.05 8.37 -12.17
CA ALA A 44 -1.94 7.93 -13.03
C ALA A 44 -2.42 7.34 -14.35
N ARG A 45 -3.48 6.53 -14.31
CA ARG A 45 -4.11 5.97 -15.51
C ARG A 45 -4.79 7.03 -16.39
N THR A 46 -5.34 8.08 -15.79
CA THR A 46 -6.06 9.15 -16.51
C THR A 46 -5.09 10.12 -17.18
N ASP A 47 -4.02 10.49 -16.47
CA ASP A 47 -3.06 11.51 -16.92
C ASP A 47 -1.84 10.90 -17.63
N GLY A 48 -1.70 9.57 -17.58
CA GLY A 48 -0.60 8.82 -18.18
C GLY A 48 0.75 9.01 -17.47
N GLN A 49 0.75 9.57 -16.26
CA GLN A 49 1.96 9.84 -15.49
C GLN A 49 2.15 8.80 -14.37
N PRO A 50 3.39 8.33 -14.11
CA PRO A 50 3.67 7.45 -12.98
C PRO A 50 3.36 8.18 -11.66
N ALA A 51 2.76 7.47 -10.71
CA ALA A 51 2.47 8.00 -9.39
C ALA A 51 3.29 7.30 -8.31
N VAL A 52 3.65 8.06 -7.29
CA VAL A 52 4.27 7.56 -6.06
C VAL A 52 3.42 8.00 -4.88
N MET A 53 3.45 7.23 -3.80
CA MET A 53 2.97 7.69 -2.50
C MET A 53 4.04 7.57 -1.44
N THR A 54 3.92 8.39 -0.40
CA THR A 54 4.76 8.31 0.79
C THR A 54 3.91 7.79 1.92
N VAL A 55 4.23 6.59 2.42
CA VAL A 55 3.51 5.99 3.54
C VAL A 55 4.13 6.39 4.89
N PRO A 56 3.44 6.16 6.03
CA PRO A 56 4.00 6.40 7.34
C PRO A 56 5.39 5.76 7.49
N GLY A 57 6.36 6.54 8.01
CA GLY A 57 7.77 6.15 8.03
C GLY A 57 8.60 6.72 6.88
N GLY A 58 8.01 7.48 5.96
CA GLY A 58 8.73 8.21 4.90
C GLY A 58 9.17 7.32 3.74
N ILE A 59 8.60 6.12 3.63
CA ILE A 59 8.91 5.17 2.56
C ILE A 59 8.14 5.58 1.31
N GLU A 60 8.86 5.75 0.20
CA GLU A 60 8.23 5.96 -1.11
C GLU A 60 7.83 4.62 -1.73
N VAL A 61 6.57 4.54 -2.16
CA VAL A 61 5.96 3.35 -2.74
C VAL A 61 5.47 3.69 -4.16
N PRO A 62 5.92 2.98 -5.20
CA PRO A 62 5.40 3.17 -6.55
C PRO A 62 3.95 2.69 -6.63
N VAL A 63 3.11 3.44 -7.35
CA VAL A 63 1.70 3.13 -7.55
C VAL A 63 1.49 2.60 -8.97
N GLU A 64 1.33 1.29 -9.07
CA GLU A 64 1.25 0.56 -10.34
C GLU A 64 0.30 -0.66 -10.27
N THR A 65 -0.14 -1.16 -11.41
CA THR A 65 -0.86 -2.44 -11.46
C THR A 65 0.11 -3.59 -11.21
N ASP A 66 -0.36 -4.65 -10.55
CA ASP A 66 0.38 -5.93 -10.56
C ASP A 66 0.13 -6.59 -11.92
N ASP A 67 1.22 -6.91 -12.65
CA ASP A 67 1.17 -7.69 -13.90
C ASP A 67 0.75 -9.15 -13.67
#